data_AF-T0HJ19-F1
#
_entry.id   AF-T0HJ19-F1
#
_cell.length_a   1.000
_cell.length_b   1.000
_cell.length_c   1.000
_cell.angle_alpha   90.00
_cell.angle_beta   90.00
_cell.angle_gamma   90.00
#
_symmetry.space_group_name_H-M   'P 1'
#
loop_
_entity.id
_entity.type
_entity.pdbx_description
1 polymer ?
#
loop_
_entity_poly.entity_id
_entity_poly.type
_entity_poly.pdbx_seq_one_letter_code
_entity_poly.pdbx_strand_id
1 'polypeptide(L)'
;MSRLLTETGEALYGPQWQSPLSRDLGCNVRTIQRWAAGVNDPPDGIWIDLHRLTQERAMMLDALSDRLKIEGAPGIRGPED
;
A
#
# COMPACT_ATOMS: atom_id res chain seq x y z
N MET A 1 -10.85 13.53 -11.38
CA MET A 1 -10.48 12.55 -10.34
C MET A 1 -9.39 11.64 -10.88
N SER A 2 -8.22 11.56 -10.24
CA SER A 2 -7.18 10.59 -10.63
C SER A 2 -7.51 9.21 -10.05
N ARG A 3 -8.06 8.32 -10.90
CA ARG A 3 -8.49 6.96 -10.52
C ARG A 3 -7.32 6.12 -10.01
N LEU A 4 -6.20 6.13 -10.73
CA LEU A 4 -5.02 5.34 -10.37
C LEU A 4 -4.43 5.77 -9.02
N LEU A 5 -4.34 7.07 -8.74
CA LEU A 5 -3.86 7.57 -7.45
C LEU A 5 -4.75 7.08 -6.30
N THR A 6 -6.06 7.08 -6.51
CA THR A 6 -7.05 6.66 -5.50
C THR A 6 -6.95 5.15 -5.24
N GLU A 7 -6.96 4.35 -6.29
CA GLU A 7 -6.81 2.89 -6.20
C GLU A 7 -5.49 2.50 -5.52
N THR A 8 -4.39 3.17 -5.87
CA THR A 8 -3.08 2.92 -5.26
C THR A 8 -3.07 3.30 -3.78
N GLY A 9 -3.61 4.48 -3.43
CA GLY A 9 -3.70 4.93 -2.05
C GLY A 9 -4.53 3.99 -1.19
N GLU A 10 -5.71 3.60 -1.66
CA GLU A 10 -6.60 2.67 -0.95
C GLU A 10 -5.97 1.29 -0.79
N ALA A 11 -5.27 0.78 -1.81
CA ALA A 11 -4.55 -0.49 -1.70
C ALA A 11 -3.43 -0.43 -0.64
N LEU A 12 -2.73 0.70 -0.55
CA LEU A 12 -1.62 0.88 0.40
C LEU A 12 -2.07 1.16 1.85
N TYR A 13 -3.19 1.85 2.07
CA TYR A 13 -3.54 2.35 3.41
C TYR A 13 -5.02 2.20 3.79
N GLY A 14 -5.85 1.68 2.91
CA GLY A 14 -7.30 1.54 3.11
C GLY A 14 -8.07 2.86 2.89
N PRO A 15 -9.32 2.96 3.37
CA PRO A 15 -10.22 4.08 3.07
C PRO A 15 -9.71 5.46 3.47
N GLN A 16 -8.83 5.54 4.48
CA GLN A 16 -8.25 6.78 4.98
C GLN A 16 -6.83 7.02 4.43
N TRP A 17 -6.61 6.78 3.14
CA TRP A 17 -5.28 6.75 2.54
C TRP A 17 -4.57 8.08 2.37
N GLN A 18 -5.30 9.19 2.24
CA GLN A 18 -4.69 10.48 1.85
C GLN A 18 -3.68 11.01 2.87
N SER A 19 -4.00 10.88 4.17
CA SER A 19 -3.13 11.32 5.26
C SER A 19 -1.84 10.49 5.36
N PRO A 20 -1.87 9.14 5.47
CA PRO A 20 -0.66 8.34 5.49
C PRO A 20 0.16 8.46 4.20
N LEU A 21 -0.47 8.48 3.02
CA LEU A 21 0.26 8.68 1.76
C LEU A 21 0.99 10.03 1.73
N SER A 22 0.37 11.10 2.24
CA SER A 22 1.02 12.41 2.28
C SER A 22 2.30 12.42 3.14
N ARG A 23 2.33 11.63 4.22
CA ARG A 23 3.51 11.47 5.06
C ARG A 23 4.62 10.74 4.31
N ASP A 24 4.29 9.66 3.62
CA ASP A 24 5.28 8.82 2.92
C ASP A 24 5.82 9.51 1.65
N LEU A 25 5.01 10.36 1.00
CA LEU A 25 5.43 11.20 -0.13
C LEU A 25 6.06 12.54 0.30
N GLY A 26 6.12 12.84 1.60
CA GLY A 26 6.71 14.08 2.12
C GLY A 26 6.00 15.36 1.64
N CYS A 27 4.70 15.30 1.36
CA CYS A 27 3.92 16.44 0.86
C CYS A 27 2.69 16.73 1.73
N ASN A 28 2.06 17.88 1.50
CA ASN A 28 0.87 18.25 2.26
C ASN A 28 -0.35 17.40 1.82
N VAL A 29 -1.17 16.94 2.77
CA VAL A 29 -2.42 16.22 2.49
C VAL A 29 -3.36 16.96 1.53
N ARG A 30 -3.37 18.31 1.55
CA ARG A 30 -4.14 19.13 0.60
C ARG A 30 -3.66 18.99 -0.84
N THR A 31 -2.37 18.69 -1.05
CA THR A 31 -1.83 18.41 -2.38
C THR A 31 -2.36 17.08 -2.89
N ILE A 32 -2.36 16.03 -2.05
CA ILE A 32 -2.96 14.74 -2.38
C ILE A 32 -4.46 14.89 -2.71
N GLN A 33 -5.20 15.67 -1.93
CA GLN A 33 -6.63 15.93 -2.17
C GLN A 33 -6.90 16.60 -3.52
N ARG A 34 -6.08 17.58 -3.92
CA ARG A 34 -6.20 18.24 -5.23
C ARG A 34 -5.94 17.28 -6.38
N TRP A 35 -4.90 16.45 -6.28
CA TRP A 35 -4.61 15.41 -7.27
C TRP A 35 -5.71 14.35 -7.34
N ALA A 36 -6.22 13.90 -6.18
CA ALA A 36 -7.32 12.97 -6.10
C ALA A 36 -8.54 13.54 -6.82
N ALA A 37 -8.94 14.77 -6.52
CA ALA A 37 -10.05 15.47 -7.17
C ALA A 37 -9.80 15.72 -8.68
N GLY A 38 -8.55 15.69 -9.15
CA GLY A 38 -8.17 16.02 -10.53
C GLY A 38 -8.14 17.51 -10.82
N VAL A 39 -7.87 18.33 -9.79
CA VAL A 39 -7.65 19.78 -9.94
C VAL A 39 -6.36 20.04 -10.73
N ASN A 40 -5.34 19.21 -10.49
CA ASN A 40 -4.08 19.19 -11.22
C ASN A 40 -3.50 17.78 -11.19
N ASP A 41 -2.59 17.48 -12.12
CA ASP A 41 -1.94 16.17 -12.18
C ASP A 41 -0.75 16.07 -11.21
N PRO A 42 -0.48 14.88 -10.65
CA PRO A 42 0.78 14.62 -9.94
C PRO A 42 1.98 14.76 -10.88
N PRO A 43 3.10 15.34 -10.42
CA PRO A 43 4.36 15.30 -11.14
C PRO A 43 4.85 13.87 -11.40
N ASP A 44 5.63 13.65 -12.46
CA ASP A 44 6.15 12.34 -12.85
C ASP A 44 6.85 11.58 -11.71
N GLY A 45 7.61 12.30 -10.86
CA GLY A 45 8.29 11.72 -9.70
C GLY A 45 7.34 11.05 -8.70
N ILE A 46 6.10 11.53 -8.57
CA ILE A 46 5.11 10.93 -7.66
C ILE A 46 4.72 9.53 -8.11
N TRP A 47 4.63 9.28 -9.42
CA TRP A 47 4.33 7.94 -9.92
C TRP A 47 5.46 6.96 -9.64
N ILE A 48 6.72 7.42 -9.69
CA ILE A 48 7.91 6.63 -9.32
C ILE A 48 7.87 6.30 -7.83
N ASP A 49 7.57 7.28 -6.97
CA ASP A 49 7.46 7.06 -5.53
C ASP A 49 6.32 6.13 -5.16
N LEU A 50 5.15 6.27 -5.80
CA LEU A 50 4.01 5.35 -5.62
C LEU A 50 4.35 3.93 -6.03
N HIS A 51 5.06 3.76 -7.16
CA HIS A 51 5.54 2.45 -7.59
C HIS A 51 6.49 1.85 -6.56
N ARG A 52 7.45 2.63 -6.04
CA ARG A 52 8.37 2.19 -4.97
C ARG A 52 7.62 1.74 -3.72
N LEU A 53 6.70 2.57 -3.20
CA LEU A 53 5.90 2.24 -2.01
C LEU A 53 5.07 0.96 -2.21
N THR A 54 4.54 0.75 -3.42
CA THR A 54 3.80 -0.46 -3.78
C THR A 54 4.69 -1.70 -3.75
N GLN A 55 5.89 -1.62 -4.33
CA GLN A 55 6.85 -2.74 -4.32
C GLN A 55 7.31 -3.08 -2.90
N GLU A 56 7.62 -2.07 -2.08
CA GLU A 56 8.00 -2.26 -0.67
C GLU A 56 6.88 -2.95 0.13
N ARG A 57 5.62 -2.55 -0.11
CA ARG A 57 4.48 -3.20 0.53
C ARG A 57 4.28 -4.63 0.05
N ALA A 58 4.40 -4.89 -1.24
CA ALA A 58 4.26 -6.23 -1.81
C ALA A 58 5.27 -7.20 -1.19
N MET A 59 6.55 -6.80 -1.14
CA MET A 59 7.61 -7.62 -0.52
C MET A 59 7.32 -7.93 0.95
N MET A 60 6.83 -6.95 1.72
CA MET A 60 6.45 -7.15 3.11
C MET A 60 5.26 -8.13 3.25
N LEU A 61 4.25 -7.98 2.40
CA LEU A 61 3.07 -8.84 2.41
C LEU A 61 3.41 -10.27 1.98
N ASP A 62 4.29 -10.46 1.01
CA ASP A 62 4.76 -11.78 0.59
C ASP A 62 5.51 -12.49 1.73
N ALA A 63 6.44 -11.79 2.39
CA ALA A 63 7.16 -12.33 3.54
C ALA A 63 6.22 -12.69 4.71
N LEU A 64 5.17 -11.90 4.95
CA LEU A 64 4.15 -12.21 5.94
C LEU A 64 3.28 -13.40 5.52
N SER A 65 2.89 -13.47 4.25
CA SER A 65 2.11 -14.57 3.69
C SER A 65 2.80 -15.90 3.90
N ASP A 66 4.11 -15.97 3.64
CA ASP A 66 4.88 -17.20 3.84
C ASP A 66 4.97 -17.62 5.31
N ARG A 67 5.18 -16.65 6.23
CA ARG A 67 5.15 -16.92 7.67
C ARG A 67 3.77 -17.40 8.14
N LEU A 68 2.70 -16.79 7.63
CA LEU A 68 1.32 -17.16 7.95
C LEU A 68 0.97 -18.56 7.43
N LYS A 69 1.50 -18.98 6.28
CA LYS A 69 1.34 -20.37 5.79
C LYS A 69 2.00 -21.38 6.72
N ILE A 70 3.18 -21.08 7.25
CA ILE A 70 3.90 -21.95 8.18
C ILE A 70 3.11 -22.10 9.49
N GLU A 71 2.62 -20.99 10.05
CA GLU A 71 1.84 -21.00 11.31
C GLU A 71 0.44 -21.60 11.13
N GLY A 72 -0.21 -21.30 10.00
CA GLY A 72 -1.55 -21.79 9.67
C GLY A 72 -1.57 -23.21 9.11
N ALA A 73 -0.41 -23.82 8.86
CA ALA A 73 -0.34 -25.24 8.53
C ALA A 73 -0.90 -26.01 9.73
N PRO A 74 -2.00 -26.77 9.57
CA PRO A 74 -2.52 -27.58 10.66
C PRO A 74 -1.37 -28.45 11.10
N GLY A 75 -1.05 -28.38 12.41
CA GLY A 75 0.07 -29.11 12.96
C GLY A 75 0.09 -30.51 12.37
N ILE A 76 1.26 -30.94 11.93
CA ILE A 76 1.62 -32.35 11.99
C ILE A 76 1.51 -32.69 13.48
N ARG A 77 0.28 -32.89 13.96
CA ARG A 77 0.00 -33.66 15.16
C ARG A 77 0.36 -35.06 14.70
N GLY A 78 1.64 -35.38 14.85
CA GLY A 78 2.14 -36.71 14.66
C GLY A 78 1.29 -37.68 15.49
N PRO A 79 1.01 -38.88 14.98
CA PRO A 79 0.33 -39.90 15.76
C PRO A 79 1.36 -40.48 16.76
N GLU A 80 1.50 -39.90 17.94
CA GLU A 80 2.34 -40.42 19.04
C GLU A 80 1.69 -39.91 20.36
N ASP A 81 1.20 -40.70 21.33
CA ASP A 81 1.08 -42.14 21.59
C ASP A 81 -0.21 -42.38 22.40
#